data_AF-A0AAD6ZYR6-F1
#
_entry.id   AF-A0AAD6ZYR6-F1
#
_cell.length_a   1.000
_cell.length_b   1.000
_cell.length_c   1.000
_cell.angle_alpha   90.00
_cell.angle_beta   90.00
_cell.angle_gamma   90.00
#
_symmetry.space_group_name_H-M   'P 1'
#
loop_
_entity.id
_entity.type
_entity.pdbx_description
1 polymer ?
#
loop_
_entity_poly.entity_id
_entity_poly.type
_entity_poly.pdbx_seq_one_letter_code
_entity_poly.pdbx_strand_id
1 'polypeptide(L)'
;MPRISLETTTGSENFAYTITTPTDTSTTEIVQGLPTVLFLHPVYIGSAIFHPIYADTRLRRFNLVAMDLRGHGWTTAKVEDTYGSEVAAQ
;
A
#
# COMPACT_ATOMS: atom_id res chain seq x y z
N MET A 1 10.22 1.42 4.76
CA MET A 1 9.22 0.78 3.89
C MET A 1 9.73 0.83 2.46
N PRO A 2 9.57 -0.25 1.68
CA PRO A 2 9.90 -0.23 0.26
C PRO A 2 9.03 0.78 -0.49
N ARG A 3 9.54 1.22 -1.64
CA ARG A 3 8.86 2.15 -2.54
C ARG A 3 8.94 1.67 -3.98
N ILE A 4 7.94 2.00 -4.77
CA ILE A 4 7.93 1.76 -6.22
C ILE A 4 7.58 3.06 -6.95
N SER A 5 8.35 3.37 -7.98
CA SER A 5 8.09 4.50 -8.87
C SER A 5 7.19 4.04 -10.01
N LEU A 6 6.08 4.74 -10.21
CA LEU A 6 5.11 4.47 -11.27
C LEU A 6 4.81 5.76 -12.03
N GLU A 7 4.74 5.66 -13.36
CA GLU A 7 4.17 6.71 -14.20
C GLU A 7 2.65 6.55 -14.21
N THR A 8 1.94 7.55 -13.72
CA THR A 8 0.48 7.58 -13.64
C THR A 8 -0.08 8.67 -14.56
N THR A 9 -1.40 8.75 -14.69
CA THR A 9 -2.06 9.82 -15.46
C THR A 9 -1.80 11.23 -14.87
N THR A 10 -1.39 11.31 -13.61
CA THR A 10 -1.07 12.55 -12.90
C THR A 10 0.43 12.80 -12.75
N GLY A 11 1.28 11.97 -13.37
CA GLY A 11 2.72 12.11 -13.39
C GLY A 11 3.46 10.99 -12.66
N SER A 12 4.74 11.22 -12.39
CA SER A 12 5.63 10.26 -11.73
C SER A 12 5.39 10.24 -10.22
N GLU A 13 5.09 9.06 -9.67
CA GLU A 13 4.70 8.88 -8.27
C GLU A 13 5.51 7.77 -7.62
N ASN A 14 6.00 8.01 -6.40
CA ASN A 14 6.69 7.00 -5.60
C ASN A 14 5.77 6.51 -4.49
N PHE A 15 5.12 5.36 -4.72
CA PHE A 15 4.25 4.75 -3.73
C PHE A 15 5.06 3.97 -2.69
N ALA A 16 4.84 4.29 -1.42
CA ALA A 16 5.31 3.48 -0.32
C ALA A 16 4.32 2.35 -0.05
N TYR A 17 4.84 1.14 0.17
CA TYR A 17 4.02 -0.03 0.40
C TYR A 17 4.62 -0.95 1.46
N THR A 18 3.81 -1.89 1.93
CA THR A 18 4.21 -3.00 2.80
C THR A 18 3.55 -4.27 2.29
N ILE A 19 4.33 -5.34 2.15
CA ILE A 19 3.82 -6.67 1.80
C ILE A 19 4.20 -7.62 2.92
N THR A 20 3.21 -8.38 3.39
CA THR A 20 3.43 -9.55 4.24
C THR A 20 2.75 -10.76 3.62
N THR A 21 3.36 -11.92 3.83
CA THR A 21 2.92 -13.21 3.29
C THR A 21 2.77 -14.18 4.46
N PRO A 22 2.24 -15.40 4.24
CA PRO A 22 2.10 -16.35 5.34
C PRO A 22 3.37 -16.69 6.09
N THR A 23 4.51 -16.68 5.40
CA THR A 23 5.79 -17.05 5.98
C THR A 23 6.69 -15.84 6.28
N ASP A 24 6.36 -14.66 5.78
CA ASP A 24 7.20 -13.46 5.92
C ASP A 24 6.40 -12.22 6.34
N THR A 25 6.88 -11.52 7.36
CA THR A 25 6.29 -10.28 7.87
C THR A 25 6.82 -9.02 7.18
N SER A 26 7.80 -9.13 6.27
CA SER A 26 8.35 -8.00 5.53
C SER A 26 9.05 -8.49 4.25
N THR A 27 8.34 -8.44 3.13
CA THR A 27 8.90 -8.79 1.82
C THR A 27 8.57 -7.75 0.75
N THR A 28 9.23 -7.84 -0.40
CA THR A 28 8.93 -7.05 -1.60
C THR A 28 8.18 -7.85 -2.67
N GLU A 29 7.93 -9.14 -2.41
CA GLU A 29 7.28 -10.05 -3.36
C GLU A 29 6.03 -10.70 -2.76
N ILE A 30 5.02 -10.91 -3.60
CA ILE A 30 3.85 -11.70 -3.24
C ILE A 30 4.10 -13.19 -3.52
N VAL A 31 3.43 -14.07 -2.78
CA VAL A 31 3.39 -15.50 -3.09
C VAL A 31 2.41 -15.73 -4.22
N GLN A 32 2.91 -16.19 -5.37
CA GLN A 32 2.09 -16.54 -6.52
C GLN A 32 1.09 -17.65 -6.18
N GLY A 33 -0.12 -17.55 -6.73
CA GLY A 33 -1.20 -18.51 -6.48
C GLY A 33 -1.96 -18.32 -5.16
N LEU A 34 -1.53 -17.39 -4.28
CA LEU A 34 -2.31 -16.97 -3.12
C LEU A 34 -3.12 -15.70 -3.40
N PRO A 35 -4.37 -15.60 -2.91
CA PRO A 35 -5.13 -14.35 -2.97
C PRO A 35 -4.39 -13.21 -2.26
N THR A 36 -4.62 -11.99 -2.74
CA THR A 36 -4.07 -10.76 -2.16
C THR A 36 -5.19 -9.91 -1.57
N VAL A 37 -5.01 -9.49 -0.32
CA VAL A 37 -5.87 -8.52 0.35
C VAL A 37 -5.15 -7.18 0.36
N LEU A 38 -5.74 -6.19 -0.32
CA LEU A 38 -5.26 -4.81 -0.33
C LEU A 38 -5.97 -4.00 0.75
N PHE A 39 -5.19 -3.39 1.64
CA PHE A 39 -5.67 -2.53 2.72
C PHE A 39 -5.47 -1.07 2.33
N LEU A 40 -6.55 -0.29 2.40
CA LEU A 40 -6.54 1.15 2.18
C LEU A 40 -6.81 1.84 3.51
N HIS A 41 -5.89 2.70 3.94
CA HIS A 41 -6.03 3.45 5.18
C HIS A 41 -6.99 4.65 5.01
N PRO A 42 -7.58 5.17 6.10
CA PRO A 42 -8.37 6.39 6.04
C PRO A 42 -7.49 7.64 5.89
N VAL A 43 -8.13 8.80 5.66
CA VAL A 43 -7.46 10.11 5.58
C VAL A 43 -6.73 10.43 6.89
N TYR A 44 -5.59 11.11 6.80
CA TYR A 44 -4.73 11.55 7.91
C TYR A 44 -3.99 10.45 8.69
N ILE A 45 -4.16 9.18 8.32
CA ILE A 45 -3.42 8.05 8.89
C ILE A 45 -2.67 7.37 7.75
N GLY A 46 -1.49 6.80 8.02
CA GLY A 46 -0.74 6.00 7.04
C GLY A 46 -1.01 4.49 7.16
N SER A 47 -0.49 3.71 6.22
CA SER A 47 -0.57 2.25 6.19
C SER A 47 -0.04 1.56 7.45
N ALA A 48 0.79 2.25 8.25
CA ALA A 48 1.31 1.76 9.52
C ALA A 48 0.21 1.33 10.53
N ILE A 49 -1.03 1.82 10.39
CA ILE A 49 -2.17 1.38 11.22
C ILE A 49 -2.42 -0.13 11.12
N PHE A 50 -2.05 -0.76 9.99
CA PHE A 50 -2.26 -2.18 9.76
C PHE A 50 -1.15 -3.07 10.31
N HIS A 51 -0.08 -2.50 10.90
CA HIS A 51 1.04 -3.27 11.43
C HIS A 51 0.63 -4.41 12.39
N PRO A 52 -0.33 -4.23 13.31
CA PRO A 52 -0.77 -5.33 14.18
C PRO A 52 -1.39 -6.51 13.40
N ILE A 53 -2.11 -6.23 12.31
CA ILE A 53 -2.70 -7.26 11.44
C ILE A 53 -1.60 -8.07 10.75
N TYR A 54 -0.52 -7.41 10.35
CA TYR A 54 0.64 -8.04 9.72
C TYR A 54 1.45 -8.92 10.66
N ALA A 55 1.42 -8.63 11.97
CA ALA A 55 2.08 -9.47 12.95
C ALA A 55 1.29 -10.76 13.26
N ASP A 56 -0.03 -10.80 13.01
CA ASP A 56 -0.87 -11.97 13.35
C ASP A 56 -0.80 -13.06 12.27
N THR A 57 -0.13 -14.18 12.60
CA THR A 57 0.01 -15.36 11.73
C THR A 57 -1.33 -16.00 11.35
N ARG A 58 -2.39 -15.81 12.13
CA ARG A 58 -3.73 -16.34 11.82
C ARG A 58 -4.40 -15.59 10.67
N LEU A 59 -4.04 -14.32 10.49
CA LEU A 59 -4.57 -13.44 9.44
C LEU A 59 -3.71 -13.46 8.17
N ARG A 60 -2.41 -13.74 8.30
CA ARG A 60 -1.48 -13.96 7.16
C ARG A 60 -1.69 -15.30 6.46
N ARG A 61 -2.92 -15.65 6.07
CA ARG A 61 -3.17 -16.81 5.16
C ARG A 61 -3.19 -16.40 3.68
N PHE A 62 -3.00 -15.12 3.42
CA PHE A 62 -3.03 -14.45 2.12
C PHE A 62 -1.77 -13.58 1.98
N ASN A 63 -1.56 -13.03 0.78
CA ASN A 63 -0.70 -11.87 0.64
C ASN A 63 -1.45 -10.66 1.22
N LEU A 64 -0.91 -10.00 2.24
CA LEU A 64 -1.47 -8.78 2.79
C LEU A 64 -0.63 -7.61 2.31
N VAL A 65 -1.26 -6.67 1.61
CA VAL A 65 -0.60 -5.51 1.03
C VAL A 65 -1.27 -4.24 1.56
N ALA A 66 -0.48 -3.27 1.99
CA ALA A 66 -0.94 -1.89 2.08
C ALA A 66 -0.01 -0.96 1.32
N MET A 67 -0.57 0.16 0.94
CA MET A 67 0.16 1.28 0.40
C MET A 67 -0.25 2.55 1.14
N ASP A 68 0.67 3.50 1.19
CA ASP A 68 0.33 4.86 1.55
C ASP A 68 -0.32 5.54 0.33
N LEU A 69 -1.54 6.03 0.51
CA LEU A 69 -2.26 6.78 -0.52
C LEU A 69 -1.54 8.10 -0.84
N ARG A 70 -1.91 8.72 -1.95
CA ARG A 70 -1.28 9.98 -2.39
C ARG A 70 -1.38 11.06 -1.31
N GLY A 71 -0.28 11.79 -1.09
CA GLY A 71 -0.21 12.83 -0.06
C GLY A 71 -0.20 12.31 1.38
N HIS A 72 -0.12 10.99 1.59
CA HIS A 72 -0.09 10.37 2.91
C HIS A 72 1.20 9.57 3.13
N GLY A 73 1.54 9.39 4.41
CA GLY A 73 2.63 8.53 4.85
C GLY A 73 3.96 8.82 4.15
N TRP A 74 4.51 7.80 3.50
CA TRP A 74 5.83 7.81 2.87
C TRP A 74 5.77 7.87 1.34
N THR A 75 4.56 7.98 0.77
CA THR A 75 4.31 8.15 -0.66
C THR A 75 4.60 9.59 -1.06
N THR A 76 5.41 9.79 -2.10
CA THR A 76 5.70 11.12 -2.65
C THR A 76 5.13 11.23 -4.05
N ALA A 77 4.20 12.16 -4.23
CA ALA A 77 3.49 12.38 -5.47
C ALA A 77 2.93 13.81 -5.47
N LYS A 78 2.71 14.37 -6.67
CA LYS A 78 2.06 15.67 -6.80
C LYS A 78 0.56 15.51 -6.53
N VAL A 79 0.02 16.32 -5.63
CA VAL A 79 -1.41 16.40 -5.34
C VAL A 79 -1.92 17.70 -5.95
N GLU A 80 -2.61 17.60 -7.08
CA GLU A 80 -3.25 18.74 -7.73
C GLU A 80 -4.58 19.07 -7.06
N ASP A 81 -5.11 20.28 -7.27
CA ASP A 81 -6.41 20.71 -6.74
C ASP A 81 -7.59 19.83 -7.23
N THR A 82 -7.41 19.13 -8.35
CA THR A 82 -8.40 18.19 -8.91
C THR A 82 -8.32 16.80 -8.29
N TYR A 83 -7.42 16.56 -7.34
CA TYR A 83 -7.27 15.26 -6.70
C TYR A 83 -8.49 14.93 -5.82
N GLY A 84 -9.29 13.98 -6.30
CA GLY A 84 -10.46 13.42 -5.62
C GLY A 84 -10.52 11.90 -5.75
N SER A 85 -11.64 11.30 -5.34
CA SER A 85 -11.85 9.85 -5.35
C SER A 85 -11.65 9.19 -6.72
N GLU A 86 -12.07 9.86 -7.77
CA GLU A 86 -12.01 9.39 -9.16
C GLU A 86 -10.57 9.32 -9.64
N VAL A 87 -9.76 10.32 -9.31
CA VAL A 87 -8.33 10.36 -9.65
C VAL A 87 -7.56 9.37 -8.78
N ALA A 88 -7.96 9.18 -7.52
CA ALA A 88 -7.35 8.21 -6.62
C ALA A 88 -7.57 6.74 -7.02
N ALA A 89 -8.57 6.47 -7.87
CA ALA A 89 -8.91 5.12 -8.35
C ALA A 89 -8.25 4.76 -9.71
N GLN A 90 -7.48 5.68 -10.31
CA GLN A 90 -6.77 5.50 -11.58
C GLN A 90 -5.30 5.15 -11.35
#